data_AF-A0A4Q2Z1I6-F1
#
_entry.id   AF-A0A4Q2Z1I6-F1
#
_cell.length_a   1.000
_cell.length_b   1.000
_cell.length_c   1.000
_cell.angle_alpha   90.00
_cell.angle_beta   90.00
_cell.angle_gamma   90.00
#
_symmetry.space_group_name_H-M   'P 1'
#
loop_
_entity.id
_entity.type
_entity.pdbx_description
1 polymer ?
#
loop_
_entity_poly.entity_id
_entity_poly.type
_entity_poly.pdbx_seq_one_letter_code
_entity_poly.pdbx_strand_id
1 'polypeptide(L)'
;MDPHACAQWLGKLGNLHAARTKQRGLAPHKPLMLLSVIDLIEAGEFQDAFVPFLARLVSQFRSYWDLVLDRQRNRPDIAMPFNALGGDRDAIWERFDEHGSPSKSKLTTRLCKLDPD
;
A
#
# COMPACT_ATOMS: atom_id res chain seq x y z
N MET A 1 -7.92 -13.51 17.86
CA MET A 1 -7.77 -12.19 17.22
C MET A 1 -8.22 -11.17 18.23
N ASP A 2 -7.36 -10.21 18.59
CA ASP A 2 -7.74 -9.14 19.51
C ASP A 2 -8.78 -8.22 18.83
N PRO A 3 -10.01 -8.09 19.38
CA PRO A 3 -11.04 -7.23 18.81
C PRO A 3 -10.62 -5.77 18.68
N HIS A 4 -9.71 -5.31 19.56
CA HIS A 4 -9.21 -3.94 19.52
C HIS A 4 -8.30 -3.70 18.31
N ALA A 5 -7.38 -4.63 18.04
CA ALA A 5 -6.55 -4.61 16.84
C ALA A 5 -7.40 -4.62 15.55
N CYS A 6 -8.45 -5.45 15.46
CA CYS A 6 -9.35 -5.44 14.30
C CYS A 6 -10.04 -4.09 14.10
N ALA A 7 -10.57 -3.48 15.18
CA ALA A 7 -11.23 -2.19 15.11
C ALA A 7 -10.25 -1.08 14.68
N GLN A 8 -9.02 -1.11 15.19
CA GLN A 8 -7.95 -0.18 14.82
C GLN A 8 -7.62 -0.30 13.32
N TRP A 9 -7.43 -1.52 12.82
CA TRP A 9 -7.13 -1.77 11.41
C TRP A 9 -8.29 -1.37 10.50
N LEU A 10 -9.53 -1.70 10.85
CA LEU A 10 -10.72 -1.22 10.12
C LEU A 10 -10.77 0.32 10.09
N GLY A 11 -10.42 0.97 11.19
CA GLY A 11 -10.28 2.42 11.28
C GLY A 11 -9.23 2.98 10.32
N LYS A 12 -8.02 2.41 10.30
CA LYS A 12 -6.93 2.81 9.38
C LYS A 12 -7.36 2.63 7.91
N LEU A 13 -7.91 1.46 7.57
CA LEU A 13 -8.34 1.13 6.20
C LEU A 13 -9.52 1.99 5.73
N GLY A 14 -10.48 2.25 6.60
CA GLY A 14 -11.67 3.07 6.28
C GLY A 14 -11.37 4.56 6.09
N ASN A 15 -10.27 5.07 6.66
CA ASN A 15 -9.93 6.49 6.69
C ASN A 15 -8.67 6.87 5.90
N LEU A 16 -8.25 6.02 4.95
CA LEU A 16 -7.05 6.27 4.14
C LEU A 16 -7.06 7.66 3.48
N HIS A 17 -5.92 8.33 3.56
CA HIS A 17 -5.72 9.64 2.98
C HIS A 17 -5.49 9.54 1.47
N ALA A 18 -6.57 9.35 0.71
CA ALA A 18 -6.56 9.35 -0.74
C ALA A 18 -6.71 10.77 -1.31
N ALA A 19 -5.88 11.11 -2.30
CA ALA A 19 -6.02 12.36 -3.04
C ALA A 19 -7.38 12.41 -3.76
N ARG A 20 -7.97 13.59 -3.90
CA ARG A 20 -9.25 13.78 -4.60
C ARG A 20 -9.11 14.84 -5.68
N THR A 21 -9.64 14.55 -6.86
CA THR A 21 -9.74 15.51 -7.97
C THR A 21 -11.20 15.69 -8.38
N LYS A 22 -11.54 16.85 -8.95
CA LYS A 22 -12.90 17.10 -9.45
C LYS A 22 -13.27 16.14 -10.59
N GLN A 23 -12.31 15.83 -11.47
CA GLN A 23 -12.57 15.02 -12.67
C GLN A 23 -12.59 13.51 -12.42
N ARG A 24 -11.76 13.00 -11.50
CA ARG A 24 -11.57 11.54 -11.32
C ARG A 24 -12.03 11.01 -9.96
N GLY A 25 -12.50 11.90 -9.09
CA GLY A 25 -12.88 11.57 -7.71
C GLY A 25 -11.68 11.19 -6.85
N LEU A 26 -11.88 10.24 -5.94
CA LEU A 26 -10.83 9.70 -5.07
C LEU A 26 -9.83 8.87 -5.87
N ALA A 27 -8.54 9.10 -5.61
CA ALA A 27 -7.44 8.42 -6.25
C ALA A 27 -7.34 6.97 -5.72
N PRO A 28 -7.31 5.96 -6.60
CA PRO A 28 -7.39 4.56 -6.19
C PRO A 28 -6.06 3.98 -5.72
N HIS A 29 -4.94 4.66 -5.93
CA HIS A 29 -3.58 4.14 -5.71
C HIS A 29 -3.38 3.47 -4.34
N LYS A 30 -3.74 4.14 -3.24
CA LYS A 30 -3.57 3.63 -1.88
C LYS A 30 -4.50 2.43 -1.59
N PRO A 31 -5.82 2.52 -1.85
CA PRO A 31 -6.72 1.36 -1.73
C PRO A 31 -6.26 0.14 -2.53
N LEU A 32 -5.87 0.32 -3.80
CA LEU A 32 -5.45 -0.81 -4.64
C LEU A 32 -4.15 -1.45 -4.16
N MET A 33 -3.22 -0.65 -3.61
CA MET A 33 -2.01 -1.18 -2.99
C MET A 33 -2.33 -2.06 -1.78
N LEU A 34 -3.24 -1.63 -0.90
CA LEU A 34 -3.64 -2.45 0.25
C LEU A 34 -4.35 -3.73 -0.16
N LEU A 35 -5.27 -3.67 -1.12
CA LEU A 35 -5.91 -4.88 -1.65
C LEU A 35 -4.88 -5.86 -2.22
N SER A 36 -3.90 -5.34 -2.97
CA SER A 36 -2.81 -6.17 -3.52
C SER A 36 -1.99 -6.84 -2.43
N VAL A 37 -1.71 -6.13 -1.33
CA VAL A 37 -0.98 -6.67 -0.19
C VAL A 37 -1.81 -7.71 0.56
N ILE A 38 -3.11 -7.45 0.77
CA ILE A 38 -4.03 -8.39 1.43
C ILE A 38 -4.08 -9.73 0.67
N ASP A 39 -4.25 -9.71 -0.66
CA ASP A 39 -4.28 -10.95 -1.45
C ASP A 39 -2.97 -11.75 -1.34
N LEU A 40 -1.84 -11.05 -1.33
CA LEU A 40 -0.52 -11.69 -1.23
C LEU A 40 -0.27 -12.24 0.18
N ILE A 41 -0.80 -11.61 1.22
CA ILE A 41 -0.82 -12.17 2.58
C ILE A 41 -1.67 -13.44 2.60
N GLU A 42 -2.88 -13.39 2.05
CA GLU A 42 -3.80 -14.54 2.00
C GLU A 42 -3.22 -15.71 1.18
N ALA A 43 -2.47 -15.41 0.12
CA ALA A 43 -1.76 -16.40 -0.69
C ALA A 43 -0.47 -16.94 -0.03
N GLY A 44 -0.07 -16.41 1.13
CA GLY A 44 1.16 -16.84 1.83
C GLY A 44 2.46 -16.41 1.15
N GLU A 45 2.43 -15.34 0.35
CA GLU A 45 3.58 -14.85 -0.42
C GLU A 45 4.55 -14.01 0.42
N PHE A 46 4.11 -13.54 1.59
CA PHE A 46 4.95 -12.78 2.52
C PHE A 46 5.28 -13.59 3.77
N GLN A 47 6.50 -13.39 4.26
CA GLN A 47 6.98 -13.94 5.52
C GLN A 47 6.86 -12.87 6.60
N ASP A 48 6.23 -13.23 7.72
CA ASP A 48 6.03 -12.35 8.86
C ASP A 48 5.32 -11.02 8.48
N ALA A 49 5.64 -9.94 9.18
CA ALA A 49 5.05 -8.61 8.96
C ALA A 49 5.70 -7.82 7.82
N PHE A 50 6.61 -8.43 7.05
CA PHE A 50 7.40 -7.73 6.05
C PHE A 50 6.79 -7.81 4.66
N VAL A 51 6.60 -6.63 4.05
CA VAL A 51 6.08 -6.46 2.69
C VAL A 51 7.22 -5.95 1.80
N PRO A 52 7.92 -6.82 1.05
CA PRO A 52 8.96 -6.42 0.11
C PRO A 52 8.37 -5.87 -1.19
N PHE A 53 9.06 -4.92 -1.81
CA PHE A 53 8.70 -4.35 -3.11
C PHE A 53 9.13 -5.29 -4.25
N LEU A 54 8.31 -6.32 -4.52
CA LEU A 54 8.63 -7.39 -5.46
C LEU A 54 7.81 -7.35 -6.74
N ALA A 55 8.27 -8.05 -7.78
CA ALA A 55 7.57 -8.19 -9.05
C ALA A 55 6.13 -8.74 -8.90
N ARG A 56 5.90 -9.66 -7.96
CA ARG A 56 4.56 -10.19 -7.66
C ARG A 56 3.61 -9.11 -7.15
N LEU A 57 4.05 -8.25 -6.23
CA LEU A 57 3.27 -7.09 -5.78
C LEU A 57 2.97 -6.13 -6.94
N VAL A 58 3.95 -5.89 -7.80
CA VAL A 58 3.77 -5.07 -9.00
C VAL A 58 2.72 -5.66 -9.95
N SER A 59 2.76 -6.97 -10.16
CA SER A 59 1.79 -7.68 -10.99
C SER A 59 0.38 -7.58 -10.42
N GLN A 60 0.22 -7.90 -9.13
CA GLN A 60 -1.09 -7.87 -8.46
C GLN A 60 -1.71 -6.47 -8.50
N PHE A 61 -0.92 -5.44 -8.22
CA PHE A 61 -1.38 -4.06 -8.29
C PHE A 61 -1.84 -3.66 -9.69
N ARG A 62 -1.11 -4.08 -10.74
CA ARG A 62 -1.47 -3.78 -12.13
C ARG A 62 -2.78 -4.45 -12.51
N SER A 63 -3.01 -5.69 -12.10
CA SER A 63 -4.28 -6.39 -12.32
C SER A 63 -5.47 -5.60 -11.76
N TYR A 64 -5.33 -5.01 -10.57
CA TYR A 64 -6.37 -4.13 -10.03
C TYR A 64 -6.44 -2.75 -10.69
N TRP A 65 -5.30 -2.22 -11.13
CA TRP A 65 -5.27 -0.95 -11.84
C TRP A 65 -6.05 -1.01 -13.16
N ASP A 66 -5.95 -2.12 -13.88
CA ASP A 66 -6.64 -2.32 -15.16
C ASP A 66 -8.16 -2.20 -15.01
N LEU A 67 -8.72 -2.61 -13.86
CA LEU A 67 -10.16 -2.46 -13.55
C LEU A 67 -10.61 -1.00 -13.41
N VAL A 68 -9.69 -0.07 -13.14
CA VAL A 68 -9.99 1.36 -12.94
C VAL A 68 -9.37 2.25 -14.02
N LEU A 69 -8.79 1.66 -15.06
CA LEU A 69 -8.03 2.36 -16.09
C LEU A 69 -8.86 3.44 -16.80
N ASP A 70 -10.10 3.14 -17.16
CA ASP A 70 -11.00 4.07 -17.88
C ASP A 70 -11.27 5.36 -17.09
N ARG A 71 -11.32 5.24 -15.76
CA ARG A 71 -11.49 6.38 -14.84
C ARG A 71 -10.20 7.17 -14.66
N GLN A 72 -9.05 6.49 -14.59
CA GLN A 72 -7.77 7.13 -14.28
C GLN A 72 -7.07 7.72 -15.51
N ARG A 73 -7.20 7.07 -16.67
CA ARG A 73 -6.64 7.49 -17.97
C ARG A 73 -5.13 7.71 -17.94
N ASN A 74 -4.42 7.00 -17.06
CA ASN A 74 -2.96 7.04 -16.96
C ASN A 74 -2.42 5.69 -16.47
N ARG A 75 -1.11 5.48 -16.68
CA ARG A 75 -0.38 4.37 -16.08
C ARG A 75 -0.12 4.67 -14.60
N PRO A 76 -0.12 3.65 -13.73
CA PRO A 76 0.18 3.84 -12.33
C PRO A 76 1.68 3.96 -12.08
N ASP A 77 2.04 4.82 -11.14
CA ASP A 77 3.32 4.75 -10.43
C ASP A 77 3.09 4.00 -9.12
N ILE A 78 3.47 2.73 -9.08
CA ILE A 78 3.26 1.85 -7.92
C ILE A 78 4.17 2.17 -6.73
N ALA A 79 5.35 2.73 -6.97
CA ALA A 79 6.25 3.13 -5.89
C ALA A 79 5.61 4.23 -5.03
N MET A 80 4.78 5.08 -5.64
CA MET A 80 4.07 6.16 -4.94
C MET A 80 3.15 5.64 -3.82
N PRO A 81 2.12 4.80 -4.05
CA PRO A 81 1.28 4.30 -2.97
C PRO A 81 2.04 3.40 -2.00
N PHE A 82 3.04 2.65 -2.47
CA PHE A 82 3.87 1.81 -1.59
C PHE A 82 4.58 2.64 -0.50
N ASN A 83 5.18 3.76 -0.90
CA ASN A 83 5.78 4.69 0.06
C ASN A 83 4.74 5.55 0.79
N ALA A 84 3.66 5.98 0.14
CA ALA A 84 2.71 6.93 0.73
C ALA A 84 1.91 6.36 1.90
N LEU A 85 1.67 5.03 1.93
CA LEU A 85 0.95 4.35 3.02
C LEU A 85 1.71 4.37 4.36
N GLY A 86 3.04 4.57 4.34
CA GLY A 86 3.84 4.74 5.55
C GLY A 86 3.98 6.19 6.03
N GLY A 87 3.23 7.14 5.44
CA GLY A 87 3.23 8.52 5.91
C GLY A 87 2.38 8.70 7.17
N ASP A 88 2.67 9.73 7.96
CA ASP A 88 2.07 9.99 9.28
C ASP A 88 0.52 9.99 9.29
N ARG A 89 -0.12 10.31 8.15
CA ARG A 89 -1.58 10.31 8.04
C ARG A 89 -2.21 8.92 7.98
N ASP A 90 -1.52 7.95 7.37
CA ASP A 90 -2.05 6.60 7.19
C ASP A 90 -1.43 5.61 8.16
N ALA A 91 -0.12 5.75 8.45
CA ALA A 91 0.63 4.94 9.41
C ALA A 91 0.34 3.42 9.29
N ILE A 92 0.31 2.93 8.04
CA ILE A 92 0.06 1.52 7.75
C ILE A 92 1.32 0.70 8.04
N TRP A 93 2.49 1.22 7.66
CA TRP A 93 3.76 0.52 7.79
C TRP A 93 4.95 1.47 7.96
N GLU A 94 6.02 0.96 8.55
CA GLU A 94 7.34 1.54 8.44
C GLU A 94 7.95 1.24 7.07
N ARG A 95 8.91 2.07 6.64
CA ARG A 95 9.51 2.02 5.31
C ARG A 95 11.02 1.91 5.42
N PHE A 96 11.59 0.99 4.66
CA PHE A 96 13.01 0.73 4.63
C PHE A 96 13.53 0.71 3.19
N ASP A 97 14.79 1.08 3.01
CA ASP A 97 15.50 0.93 1.76
C ASP A 97 16.08 -0.48 1.57
N GLU A 98 16.87 -0.67 0.51
CA GLU A 98 17.50 -1.95 0.18
C GLU A 98 18.53 -2.41 1.21
N HIS A 99 19.01 -1.51 2.08
CA HIS A 99 19.95 -1.80 3.15
C HIS A 99 19.25 -1.99 4.50
N GLY A 100 17.90 -1.93 4.54
CA GLY A 100 17.14 -2.00 5.78
C GLY A 100 17.16 -0.70 6.60
N SER A 101 17.65 0.41 6.04
CA SER A 101 17.63 1.72 6.72
C SER A 101 16.31 2.45 6.48
N PRO A 102 15.85 3.32 7.39
CA PRO A 102 14.60 4.07 7.20
C PRO A 102 14.58 4.84 5.88
N SER A 103 13.59 4.54 5.04
CA SER A 103 13.42 5.18 3.74
C SER A 103 12.60 6.48 3.83
N LYS A 104 13.07 7.52 3.16
CA LYS A 104 12.44 8.85 3.10
C LYS A 104 11.76 9.17 1.77
N SER A 105 11.81 8.26 0.79
CA SER A 105 11.33 8.52 -0.57
C SER A 105 10.87 7.26 -1.26
N LYS A 106 9.83 7.40 -2.09
CA LYS A 106 9.33 6.34 -2.97
C LYS A 106 10.40 5.72 -3.88
N LEU A 107 11.45 6.48 -4.20
CA LEU A 107 12.53 5.99 -5.05
C LEU A 107 13.41 4.96 -4.33
N THR A 108 13.53 5.07 -3.00
CA THR A 108 14.40 4.21 -2.20
C THR A 108 13.64 3.16 -1.40
N THR A 109 12.33 3.31 -1.15
CA THR A 109 11.56 2.32 -0.40
C THR A 109 11.56 0.97 -1.13
N ARG A 110 12.04 -0.08 -0.46
CA ARG A 110 12.11 -1.46 -0.98
C ARG A 110 11.50 -2.50 -0.05
N LEU A 111 11.31 -2.15 1.21
CA LEU A 111 10.72 -3.03 2.21
C LEU A 111 9.84 -2.20 3.14
N CYS A 112 8.71 -2.77 3.54
CA CYS A 112 7.84 -2.16 4.55
C CYS A 112 7.57 -3.17 5.67
N LYS A 113 7.41 -2.70 6.91
CA LYS A 113 6.99 -3.53 8.06
C LYS A 113 5.57 -3.11 8.46
N LEU A 114 4.61 -4.01 8.32
CA LEU A 114 3.24 -3.84 8.82
C LEU A 114 3.25 -3.74 10.34
N ASP A 115 2.34 -2.91 10.86
CA ASP A 115 2.14 -2.75 12.31
C ASP A 115 3.46 -2.53 13.07
N PRO A 116 4.13 -1.38 12.85
CA PRO A 116 5.26 -1.04 13.69
C PRO A 116 4.74 -0.89 15.13
N ASP A 117 5.30 -1.70 16.03
CA ASP A 117 4.94 -1.82 17.44
C ASP A 117 4.68 -0.47 18.15
#